data_AF-A0A553FK82-F1
#
_entry.id   AF-A0A553FK82-F1
#
_cell.length_a   1.000
_cell.length_b   1.000
_cell.length_c   1.000
_cell.angle_alpha   90.00
_cell.angle_beta   90.00
_cell.angle_gamma   90.00
#
_symmetry.space_group_name_H-M   'P 1'
#
loop_
_entity.id
_entity.type
_entity.pdbx_description
1 polymer ?
#
loop_
_entity_poly.entity_id
_entity_poly.type
_entity_poly.pdbx_seq_one_letter_code
_entity_poly.pdbx_strand_id
1 'polypeptide(L)'
;MKINLPEKYADLYLKALTEKKQTLEAKIEDFKQEIREIDNHIRSLTSMPIFEENSQISPTPLPGDKYASEWSWTKKIAHFESLKGKLIIATEVVVFILDKEPGLDKGKVRSSVSAALSNWVRSKRYLKFKDPLSGNSYYGPTDWFLQDGRPQIDFIPEELKNRLLKR
;
A
#
# COMPACT_ATOMS: atom_id res chain seq x y z
N MET A 1 -5.57 23.25 -33.87
CA MET A 1 -6.85 23.90 -34.20
C MET A 1 -6.55 25.34 -34.60
N LYS A 2 -6.88 25.77 -35.83
CA LYS A 2 -6.75 27.18 -36.24
C LYS A 2 -8.01 27.91 -35.77
N ILE A 3 -7.86 28.80 -34.80
CA ILE A 3 -8.96 29.60 -34.26
C ILE A 3 -9.09 30.84 -35.16
N ASN A 4 -10.07 30.85 -36.06
CA ASN A 4 -10.45 32.04 -36.81
C ASN A 4 -11.30 32.93 -35.88
N LEU A 5 -10.64 33.75 -35.06
CA LEU A 5 -11.31 34.78 -34.26
C LEU A 5 -11.09 36.15 -34.92
N PRO A 6 -12.14 36.95 -35.18
CA PRO A 6 -11.97 38.34 -35.61
C PRO A 6 -11.19 39.10 -34.52
N GLU A 7 -10.19 39.91 -34.91
CA GLU A 7 -9.30 40.64 -33.98
C GLU A 7 -10.05 41.39 -32.87
N LYS A 8 -11.24 41.93 -33.16
CA LYS A 8 -12.11 42.63 -32.21
C LYS A 8 -12.59 41.79 -31.01
N TYR A 9 -12.55 40.46 -31.09
CA TYR A 9 -12.98 39.57 -30.01
C TYR A 9 -11.82 38.76 -29.41
N ALA A 10 -10.60 38.90 -29.96
CA ALA A 10 -9.42 38.19 -29.48
C ALA A 10 -9.11 38.55 -28.03
N ASP A 11 -9.20 39.84 -27.68
CA ASP A 11 -8.94 40.33 -26.32
C ASP A 11 -9.95 39.79 -25.30
N LEU A 12 -11.23 39.75 -25.66
CA LEU A 12 -12.29 39.18 -24.81
C LEU A 12 -12.08 37.68 -24.57
N TYR A 13 -11.69 36.95 -25.61
CA TYR A 13 -11.43 35.52 -25.51
C TYR A 13 -10.16 35.22 -24.71
N LEU A 14 -9.10 36.01 -24.91
CA LEU A 14 -7.84 35.90 -24.18
C LEU A 14 -8.03 36.23 -22.70
N LYS A 15 -8.87 37.23 -22.39
CA LYS A 15 -9.28 37.54 -21.02
C LYS A 15 -10.07 36.39 -20.39
N ALA A 16 -11.07 35.84 -21.08
CA ALA A 16 -11.84 34.70 -20.58
C ALA A 16 -10.98 33.44 -20.34
N LEU A 17 -10.01 33.17 -21.22
CA LEU A 17 -9.05 32.08 -21.03
C LEU A 17 -8.12 32.33 -19.84
N THR A 18 -7.70 33.59 -19.63
CA THR A 18 -6.85 33.97 -18.50
C THR A 18 -7.60 33.83 -17.17
N GLU A 19 -8.85 34.28 -17.10
CA GLU A 19 -9.72 34.10 -15.92
C GLU A 19 -9.96 32.61 -15.63
N LYS A 20 -10.23 31.80 -16.67
CA LYS A 20 -10.39 30.35 -16.53
C LYS A 20 -9.11 29.68 -16.04
N LYS A 21 -7.94 30.10 -16.55
CA LYS A 21 -6.64 29.63 -16.08
C LYS A 21 -6.44 29.95 -14.60
N GLN A 22 -6.68 31.19 -14.18
CA GLN A 22 -6.55 31.60 -12.77
C GLN A 22 -7.49 30.81 -11.85
N THR A 23 -8.72 30.55 -12.31
CA THR A 23 -9.69 29.75 -11.55
C THR A 23 -9.21 28.30 -11.38
N LEU A 24 -8.62 27.72 -12.42
CA LEU A 24 -8.05 26.37 -12.35
C LEU A 24 -6.81 26.33 -11.45
N GLU A 25 -5.96 27.36 -11.49
CA GLU A 25 -4.81 27.48 -10.60
C GLU A 25 -5.24 27.61 -9.13
N ALA A 26 -6.28 28.39 -8.84
CA ALA A 26 -6.86 28.48 -7.49
C ALA A 26 -7.37 27.11 -7.00
N LYS A 27 -8.13 26.39 -7.84
CA LYS A 27 -8.59 25.02 -7.50
C LYS A 27 -7.44 24.05 -7.26
N ILE A 28 -6.35 24.15 -8.01
CA ILE A 28 -5.16 23.33 -7.79
C ILE A 28 -4.55 23.63 -6.42
N GLU A 29 -4.50 24.89 -6.01
CA GLU A 29 -3.97 25.25 -4.70
C GLU A 29 -4.88 24.78 -3.56
N ASP A 30 -6.20 24.90 -3.72
CA ASP A 30 -7.19 24.33 -2.78
C ASP A 30 -6.99 22.81 -2.62
N PHE A 31 -6.85 22.08 -3.74
CA PHE A 31 -6.59 20.64 -3.70
C PHE A 31 -5.25 20.30 -3.03
N LYS A 32 -4.20 21.11 -3.22
CA LYS A 32 -2.93 20.90 -2.50
C LYS A 32 -3.07 21.14 -1.01
N GLN A 33 -3.89 22.10 -0.59
CA GLN A 33 -4.14 22.37 0.82
C GLN A 33 -4.90 21.19 1.45
N GLU A 34 -5.94 20.69 0.78
CA GLU A 34 -6.68 19.51 1.21
C GLU A 34 -5.77 18.27 1.36
N ILE A 35 -4.86 18.04 0.41
CA ILE A 35 -3.85 16.98 0.51
C ILE A 35 -2.97 17.15 1.76
N ARG A 36 -2.52 18.39 2.06
CA ARG A 36 -1.71 18.64 3.26
C ARG A 36 -2.48 18.38 4.55
N GLU A 37 -3.76 18.71 4.59
CA GLU A 37 -4.62 18.42 5.74
C GLU A 37 -4.80 16.91 5.94
N ILE A 38 -5.02 16.18 4.85
CA ILE A 38 -5.07 14.70 4.87
C ILE A 38 -3.74 14.13 5.36
N ASP A 39 -2.59 14.63 4.89
CA ASP A 39 -1.27 14.19 5.34
C ASP A 39 -1.07 14.46 6.84
N ASN A 40 -1.54 15.60 7.35
CA ASN A 40 -1.51 15.92 8.78
C ASN A 40 -2.39 14.96 9.59
N HIS A 41 -3.59 14.64 9.11
CA HIS A 41 -4.46 13.64 9.74
C HIS A 41 -3.83 12.25 9.72
N ILE A 42 -3.21 11.83 8.61
CA ILE A 42 -2.48 10.57 8.52
C ILE A 42 -1.36 10.55 9.56
N ARG A 43 -0.53 11.59 9.63
CA ARG A 43 0.55 11.69 10.61
C ARG A 43 0.01 11.57 12.03
N SER A 44 -1.01 12.35 12.37
CA SER A 44 -1.65 12.34 13.70
C SER A 44 -2.23 10.98 14.07
N LEU A 45 -2.83 10.25 13.11
CA LEU A 45 -3.36 8.91 13.35
C LEU A 45 -2.22 7.89 13.46
N THR A 46 -1.19 7.99 12.62
CA THR A 46 -0.05 7.07 12.64
C THR A 46 0.89 7.28 13.84
N SER A 47 0.84 8.45 14.48
CA SER A 47 1.54 8.72 15.75
C SER A 47 0.72 8.33 16.99
N MET A 48 -0.46 7.74 16.82
CA MET A 48 -1.20 7.21 17.98
C MET A 48 -0.50 5.93 18.49
N PRO A 49 -0.42 5.73 19.82
CA PRO A 49 0.25 4.56 20.42
C PRO A 49 -0.28 3.21 19.93
N ILE A 50 -1.54 3.17 19.46
CA ILE A 50 -2.21 2.00 18.88
C ILE A 50 -1.56 1.55 17.56
N PHE A 51 -0.88 2.47 16.86
CA PHE A 51 -0.07 2.19 15.67
C PHE A 51 1.44 2.14 15.97
N GLU A 52 1.87 2.66 17.13
CA GLU A 52 3.22 2.47 17.66
C GLU A 52 3.38 1.15 18.46
N GLU A 53 2.31 0.36 18.62
CA GLU A 53 2.37 -0.96 19.26
C GLU A 53 3.37 -1.88 18.54
N ASN A 54 4.56 -1.89 19.12
CA ASN A 54 5.65 -2.84 19.03
C ASN A 54 6.44 -2.88 17.72
N SER A 55 7.37 -1.93 17.63
CA SER A 55 8.70 -2.07 17.00
C SER A 55 9.53 -3.26 17.54
N GLN A 56 9.03 -4.00 18.53
CA GLN A 56 9.66 -5.16 19.18
C GLN A 56 8.77 -6.41 19.20
N ILE A 57 8.01 -6.68 18.14
CA ILE A 57 7.50 -8.05 17.95
C ILE A 57 8.66 -8.86 17.37
N SER A 58 9.52 -9.37 18.25
CA SER A 58 10.40 -10.49 17.92
C SER A 58 9.56 -11.60 17.31
N PRO A 59 9.96 -12.21 16.18
CA PRO A 59 9.24 -13.31 15.57
C PRO A 59 9.53 -14.59 16.36
N THR A 60 9.06 -14.66 17.60
CA THR A 60 9.01 -15.93 18.32
C THR A 60 7.58 -16.45 18.17
N PRO A 61 7.34 -17.46 17.32
CA PRO A 61 6.02 -18.04 17.19
C PRO A 61 5.69 -18.75 18.52
N LEU A 62 4.68 -18.25 19.23
CA LEU A 62 4.07 -19.01 20.31
C LEU A 62 3.32 -20.20 19.67
N PRO A 63 3.65 -21.45 20.04
CA PRO A 63 2.96 -22.62 19.51
C PRO A 63 1.54 -22.64 20.08
N GLY A 64 0.55 -22.34 19.23
CA GLY A 64 -0.87 -22.46 19.57
C GLY A 64 -1.73 -21.21 19.41
N ASP A 65 -1.22 -20.13 18.81
CA ASP A 65 -2.00 -18.89 18.64
C ASP A 65 -3.18 -19.12 17.67
N LYS A 66 -4.38 -19.27 18.23
CA LYS A 66 -5.62 -19.34 17.45
C LYS A 66 -5.90 -17.97 16.87
N TYR A 67 -6.29 -17.92 15.59
CA TYR A 67 -6.76 -16.69 14.95
C TYR A 67 -7.84 -16.02 15.81
N ALA A 68 -7.67 -14.73 16.10
CA ALA A 68 -8.64 -13.94 16.85
C ALA A 68 -9.14 -12.75 16.02
N SER A 69 -10.46 -12.55 15.99
CA SER A 69 -11.10 -11.53 15.15
C SER A 69 -10.89 -10.11 15.68
N GLU A 70 -10.63 -9.97 16.98
CA GLU A 70 -10.32 -8.71 17.65
C GLU A 70 -8.90 -8.18 17.37
N TRP A 71 -8.05 -8.98 16.73
CA TRP A 71 -6.69 -8.57 16.41
C TRP A 71 -6.65 -7.39 15.45
N SER A 72 -5.66 -6.52 15.63
CA SER A 72 -5.32 -5.49 14.66
C SER A 72 -4.97 -6.11 13.30
N TRP A 73 -5.18 -5.35 12.21
CA TRP A 73 -4.85 -5.82 10.86
C TRP A 73 -3.40 -6.26 10.75
N THR A 74 -2.48 -5.54 11.38
CA THR A 74 -1.05 -5.85 11.42
C THR A 74 -0.77 -7.19 12.09
N LYS A 75 -1.44 -7.50 13.21
CA LYS A 75 -1.29 -8.79 13.89
C LYS A 75 -1.89 -9.95 13.08
N LYS A 76 -3.03 -9.74 12.41
CA LYS A 76 -3.62 -10.72 11.49
C LYS A 76 -2.69 -11.05 10.31
N ILE A 77 -2.07 -10.02 9.71
CA ILE A 77 -1.09 -10.19 8.62
C ILE A 77 0.16 -10.93 9.12
N ALA A 78 0.71 -10.54 10.28
CA ALA A 78 1.90 -11.18 10.86
C ALA A 78 1.65 -12.66 11.22
N HIS A 79 0.44 -12.98 11.70
CA HIS A 79 0.03 -14.36 11.95
C HIS A 79 0.00 -15.18 10.66
N PHE A 80 -0.60 -14.65 9.59
CA PHE A 80 -0.61 -15.31 8.28
C PHE A 80 0.80 -15.53 7.73
N GLU A 81 1.68 -14.54 7.85
CA GLU A 81 3.08 -14.65 7.44
C GLU A 81 3.82 -15.75 8.21
N SER A 82 3.63 -15.82 9.53
CA SER A 82 4.22 -16.85 10.39
C SER A 82 3.74 -18.26 9.99
N LEU A 83 2.45 -18.41 9.66
CA LEU A 83 1.90 -19.68 9.15
C LEU A 83 2.48 -20.06 7.78
N LYS A 84 2.69 -19.09 6.90
CA LYS A 84 3.16 -19.34 5.54
C LYS A 84 4.67 -19.60 5.50
N GLY A 85 5.44 -18.91 6.33
CA GLY A 85 6.92 -18.97 6.36
C GLY A 85 7.59 -18.54 5.05
N LYS A 86 6.87 -17.84 4.17
CA LYS A 86 7.32 -17.41 2.83
C LYS A 86 6.73 -16.04 2.51
N LEU A 87 7.26 -15.38 1.48
CA LEU A 87 6.75 -14.09 1.01
C LEU A 87 5.23 -14.13 0.76
N ILE A 88 4.57 -13.04 1.16
CA ILE A 88 3.11 -12.90 1.10
C ILE A 88 2.70 -11.93 0.00
N ILE A 89 1.56 -12.18 -0.62
CA ILE A 89 0.88 -11.25 -1.53
C ILE A 89 -0.34 -10.70 -0.80
N ALA A 90 -0.61 -9.41 -0.95
CA ALA A 90 -1.76 -8.76 -0.31
C ALA A 90 -3.09 -9.50 -0.56
N THR A 91 -3.30 -10.02 -1.78
CA THR A 91 -4.50 -10.79 -2.14
C THR A 91 -4.65 -12.07 -1.32
N GLU A 92 -3.57 -12.80 -1.06
CA GLU A 92 -3.61 -14.03 -0.26
C GLU A 92 -4.03 -13.73 1.18
N VAL A 93 -3.48 -12.65 1.76
CA VAL A 93 -3.83 -12.23 3.12
C VAL A 93 -5.30 -11.82 3.22
N VAL A 94 -5.81 -11.11 2.21
CA VAL A 94 -7.22 -10.73 2.13
C VAL A 94 -8.12 -11.96 2.07
N VAL A 95 -7.77 -12.95 1.24
CA VAL A 95 -8.53 -14.21 1.15
C VAL A 95 -8.50 -14.96 2.48
N PHE A 96 -7.35 -15.06 3.14
CA PHE A 96 -7.22 -15.68 4.45
C PHE A 96 -8.10 -15.02 5.52
N ILE A 97 -8.11 -13.68 5.59
CA ILE A 97 -8.93 -12.93 6.54
C ILE A 97 -10.42 -13.16 6.25
N LEU A 98 -10.83 -13.12 4.98
CA LEU A 98 -12.23 -13.33 4.59
C LEU A 98 -12.70 -14.78 4.81
N ASP A 99 -11.81 -15.77 4.72
CA ASP A 99 -12.12 -17.16 5.08
C ASP A 99 -12.47 -17.29 6.58
N LYS A 100 -11.76 -16.55 7.44
CA LYS A 100 -12.02 -16.53 8.89
C LYS A 100 -13.18 -15.63 9.29
N GLU A 101 -13.39 -14.54 8.55
CA GLU A 101 -14.40 -13.53 8.84
C GLU A 101 -15.19 -13.17 7.56
N PRO A 102 -16.09 -14.05 7.08
CA PRO A 102 -16.81 -13.87 5.82
C PRO A 102 -17.80 -12.70 5.83
N GLY A 103 -18.15 -12.17 7.02
CA GLY A 103 -19.02 -11.02 7.18
C GLY A 103 -18.36 -9.66 6.90
N LEU A 104 -17.05 -9.62 6.64
CA LEU A 104 -16.33 -8.38 6.39
C LEU A 104 -16.44 -7.91 4.93
N ASP A 105 -16.45 -6.59 4.75
CA ASP A 105 -16.41 -6.00 3.42
C ASP A 105 -15.04 -6.20 2.76
N LYS A 106 -15.02 -6.93 1.64
CA LYS A 106 -13.79 -7.24 0.88
C LYS A 106 -13.02 -6.00 0.45
N GLY A 107 -13.71 -4.92 0.09
CA GLY A 107 -13.09 -3.65 -0.31
C GLY A 107 -12.32 -3.01 0.84
N LYS A 108 -12.94 -2.91 2.01
CA LYS A 108 -12.33 -2.40 3.24
C LYS A 108 -11.15 -3.26 3.68
N VAL A 109 -11.30 -4.58 3.69
CA VAL A 109 -10.20 -5.49 4.07
C VAL A 109 -9.01 -5.31 3.12
N ARG A 110 -9.24 -5.24 1.81
CA ARG A 110 -8.18 -5.02 0.83
C ARG A 110 -7.45 -3.69 1.06
N SER A 111 -8.19 -2.61 1.29
CA SER A 111 -7.62 -1.28 1.56
C SER A 111 -6.80 -1.29 2.86
N SER A 112 -7.33 -1.87 3.93
CA SER A 112 -6.64 -1.99 5.23
C SER A 112 -5.37 -2.82 5.15
N VAL A 113 -5.40 -3.98 4.49
CA VAL A 113 -4.22 -4.83 4.29
C VAL A 113 -3.15 -4.11 3.46
N SER A 114 -3.57 -3.42 2.39
CA SER A 114 -2.64 -2.65 1.55
C SER A 114 -1.98 -1.50 2.30
N ALA A 115 -2.75 -0.79 3.14
CA ALA A 115 -2.24 0.29 3.99
C ALA A 115 -1.25 -0.24 5.03
N ALA A 116 -1.57 -1.35 5.71
CA ALA A 116 -0.71 -1.97 6.70
C ALA A 116 0.64 -2.41 6.10
N LEU A 117 0.62 -3.11 4.96
CA LEU A 117 1.83 -3.53 4.24
C LEU A 117 2.66 -2.32 3.76
N SER A 118 1.98 -1.28 3.25
CA SER A 118 2.67 -0.05 2.82
C SER A 118 3.35 0.66 4.00
N ASN A 119 2.70 0.68 5.17
CA ASN A 119 3.29 1.25 6.38
C ASN A 119 4.52 0.46 6.84
N TRP A 120 4.49 -0.87 6.77
CA TRP A 120 5.64 -1.72 7.10
C TRP A 120 6.83 -1.57 6.14
N VAL A 121 6.56 -1.32 4.87
CA VAL A 121 7.60 -0.96 3.90
C VAL A 121 8.18 0.42 4.23
N ARG A 122 7.33 1.40 4.55
CA ARG A 122 7.76 2.74 4.95
C ARG A 122 8.60 2.73 6.24
N SER A 123 8.27 1.88 7.21
CA SER A 123 9.02 1.71 8.45
C SER A 123 10.28 0.86 8.30
N LYS A 124 10.64 0.44 7.08
CA LYS A 124 11.81 -0.42 6.75
C LYS A 124 11.81 -1.78 7.44
N ARG A 125 10.67 -2.20 7.99
CA ARG A 125 10.50 -3.55 8.55
C ARG A 125 10.36 -4.59 7.43
N TYR A 126 9.74 -4.20 6.32
CA TYR A 126 9.48 -5.07 5.18
C TYR A 126 10.10 -4.49 3.91
N LEU A 127 10.41 -5.38 2.97
CA LEU A 127 10.73 -5.02 1.60
C LEU A 127 9.64 -5.52 0.66
N LYS A 128 9.50 -4.79 -0.44
CA LYS A 128 8.56 -5.09 -1.52
C LYS A 128 9.33 -5.52 -2.74
N PHE A 129 9.07 -6.73 -3.21
CA PHE A 129 9.57 -7.24 -4.48
C PHE A 129 8.44 -7.29 -5.51
N LYS A 130 8.63 -6.65 -6.65
CA LYS A 130 7.69 -6.72 -7.76
C LYS A 130 8.12 -7.82 -8.71
N ASP A 131 7.30 -8.84 -8.87
CA ASP A 131 7.53 -9.89 -9.85
C ASP A 131 7.47 -9.29 -11.26
N PRO A 132 8.55 -9.38 -12.06
CA PRO A 132 8.61 -8.82 -13.40
C PRO A 132 7.65 -9.50 -14.39
N LEU A 133 7.19 -10.72 -14.11
CA LEU A 133 6.34 -11.49 -15.03
C LEU A 133 4.85 -11.29 -14.74
N SER A 134 4.42 -11.46 -13.49
CA SER A 134 3.00 -11.32 -13.14
C SER A 134 2.58 -9.91 -12.73
N GLY A 135 3.55 -9.01 -12.47
CA GLY A 135 3.28 -7.69 -11.91
C GLY A 135 2.84 -7.70 -10.45
N ASN A 136 2.72 -8.88 -9.82
CA ASN A 136 2.37 -9.02 -8.42
C ASN A 136 3.47 -8.45 -7.51
N SER A 137 3.02 -7.90 -6.38
CA SER A 137 3.93 -7.41 -5.34
C SER A 137 3.97 -8.41 -4.19
N TYR A 138 5.17 -8.90 -3.92
CA TYR A 138 5.50 -9.76 -2.80
C TYR A 138 6.09 -8.91 -1.67
N TYR A 139 5.68 -9.21 -0.45
CA TYR A 139 6.10 -8.53 0.76
C TYR A 139 6.69 -9.56 1.73
N GLY A 140 7.70 -9.14 2.48
CA GLY A 140 8.26 -9.92 3.58
C GLY A 140 9.24 -9.07 4.40
N PRO A 141 9.75 -9.60 5.52
CA PRO A 141 10.71 -8.95 6.38
C PRO A 141 12.01 -8.69 5.61
N THR A 142 12.71 -7.61 5.93
CA THR A 142 13.97 -7.24 5.28
C THR A 142 15.00 -8.37 5.30
N ASP A 143 15.01 -9.18 6.36
CA ASP A 143 15.92 -10.33 6.52
C ASP A 143 15.71 -11.45 5.50
N TRP A 144 14.57 -11.48 4.81
CA TRP A 144 14.27 -12.46 3.76
C TRP A 144 14.79 -12.03 2.38
N PHE A 145 15.45 -10.88 2.30
CA PHE A 145 16.02 -10.35 1.08
C PHE A 145 17.54 -10.34 1.15
N LEU A 146 18.17 -10.41 -0.02
CA LEU A 146 19.58 -10.21 -0.26
C LEU A 146 19.88 -8.70 -0.29
N GLN A 147 21.16 -8.33 -0.18
CA GLN A 147 21.61 -6.93 -0.20
C GLN A 147 21.23 -6.19 -1.49
N ASP A 148 20.97 -6.91 -2.59
CA ASP A 148 20.54 -6.36 -3.88
C ASP A 148 19.01 -6.16 -3.98
N GLY A 149 18.27 -6.40 -2.89
CA GLY A 149 16.81 -6.27 -2.82
C GLY A 149 16.05 -7.44 -3.44
N ARG A 150 16.74 -8.52 -3.85
CA ARG A 150 16.08 -9.75 -4.32
C ARG A 150 15.74 -10.65 -3.14
N PRO A 151 14.61 -11.38 -3.18
CA PRO A 151 14.29 -12.31 -2.11
C PRO A 151 15.22 -13.52 -2.12
N GLN A 152 15.56 -14.01 -0.92
CA GLN A 152 16.32 -15.26 -0.75
C GLN A 152 15.48 -16.46 -1.16
N ILE A 153 16.11 -17.47 -1.76
CA ILE A 153 15.42 -18.60 -2.40
C ILE A 153 14.53 -19.38 -1.42
N ASP A 154 14.91 -19.47 -0.15
CA ASP A 154 14.20 -20.25 0.86
C ASP A 154 12.85 -19.64 1.25
N PHE A 155 12.72 -18.32 1.15
CA PHE A 155 11.49 -17.58 1.49
C PHE A 155 10.61 -17.30 0.27
N ILE A 156 11.04 -17.69 -0.93
CA ILE A 156 10.25 -17.54 -2.16
C ILE A 156 9.14 -18.61 -2.20
N PRO A 157 7.87 -18.24 -2.43
CA PRO A 157 6.78 -19.19 -2.70
C PRO A 157 7.10 -20.08 -3.90
N GLU A 158 6.73 -21.36 -3.86
CA GLU A 158 7.05 -22.32 -4.94
C GLU A 158 6.56 -21.85 -6.32
N GLU A 159 5.40 -21.18 -6.38
CA GLU A 159 4.88 -20.61 -7.61
C GLU A 159 5.79 -19.52 -8.20
N LEU A 160 6.38 -18.66 -7.35
CA LEU A 160 7.32 -17.63 -7.77
C LEU A 160 8.67 -18.26 -8.12
N LYS A 161 9.13 -19.24 -7.32
CA LYS A 161 10.37 -19.98 -7.56
C LYS A 161 10.35 -20.68 -8.93
N ASN A 162 9.26 -21.38 -9.23
CA ASN A 162 9.06 -22.04 -10.51
C ASN A 162 9.05 -21.06 -11.69
N ARG A 163 8.49 -19.85 -11.53
CA ARG A 163 8.47 -18.84 -12.59
C ARG A 163 9.81 -18.14 -12.79
N LEU A 164 10.58 -17.93 -11.71
CA LEU A 164 11.88 -17.27 -11.78
C LEU A 164 13.01 -18.22 -12.22
N LEU A 165 12.94 -19.50 -11.86
CA LEU A 165 14.02 -20.48 -12.12
C LEU A 165 13.82 -21.34 -13.37
N LYS A 166 12.59 -21.50 -13.90
CA LYS A 166 12.36 -22.23 -15.18
C LYS A 166 12.65 -21.35 -16.41
N ARG A 167 13.80 -20.68 -16.43
CA ARG A 167 14.35 -20.07 -17.65
C ARG A 167 15.24 -21.06 -18.38
#